data_AF-A0A833X1K7-F1
#
_entry.id   AF-A0A833X1K7-F1
#
_cell.length_a   1.000
_cell.length_b   1.000
_cell.length_c   1.000
_cell.angle_alpha   90.00
_cell.angle_beta   90.00
_cell.angle_gamma   90.00
#
_symmetry.space_group_name_H-M   'P 1'
#
loop_
_entity.id
_entity.type
_entity.pdbx_description
1 polymer ?
#
loop_
_entity_poly.entity_id
_entity_poly.type
_entity_poly.pdbx_seq_one_letter_code
_entity_poly.pdbx_strand_id
1 'polypeptide(L)'
;MQTPYLYHVEDEGFFVLSKVMEVTCDEEACALWCMDVGLIDKQKRCPSCGSLMKPSLARKRWRCSRRTKYADGKKQSTGMLTCSFFNDAKLKLHRAVRLLLA
;
A
#
# COMPACT_ATOMS: atom_id res chain seq x y z
N MET A 1 2.13 -17.66 -14.37
CA MET A 1 1.86 -16.21 -14.28
C MET A 1 0.66 -16.05 -13.37
N GLN A 2 0.86 -15.62 -12.13
CA GLN A 2 -0.21 -15.46 -11.14
C GLN A 2 -0.73 -14.03 -11.28
N THR A 3 -2.00 -13.86 -11.66
CA THR A 3 -2.65 -12.55 -11.73
C THR A 3 -2.62 -11.93 -10.32
N PRO A 4 -1.91 -10.81 -10.06
CA PRO A 4 -1.38 -10.56 -8.72
C PRO A 4 -2.31 -9.79 -7.78
N TYR A 5 -3.56 -9.55 -8.18
CA TYR A 5 -4.39 -8.54 -7.54
C TYR A 5 -5.78 -9.08 -7.23
N LEU A 6 -5.87 -9.86 -6.16
CA LEU A 6 -7.16 -10.26 -5.58
C LEU A 6 -7.61 -9.13 -4.65
N TYR A 7 -8.30 -8.14 -5.20
CA TYR A 7 -8.85 -7.04 -4.41
C TYR A 7 -10.09 -7.53 -3.66
N HIS A 8 -10.21 -7.17 -2.38
CA HIS A 8 -11.37 -7.52 -1.56
C HIS A 8 -12.50 -6.52 -1.90
N VAL A 9 -13.29 -6.86 -2.93
CA VAL A 9 -14.41 -6.04 -3.42
C VAL A 9 -15.77 -6.57 -2.94
N GLU A 10 -15.78 -7.55 -2.03
CA GLU A 10 -17.00 -8.25 -1.59
C GLU A 10 -17.93 -7.39 -0.73
N ASP A 11 -17.40 -6.36 -0.06
CA ASP A 11 -18.19 -5.45 0.77
C ASP A 11 -18.27 -4.06 0.10
N GLU A 12 -19.39 -3.87 -0.61
CA GLU A 12 -19.74 -2.63 -1.31
C GLU A 12 -19.81 -1.42 -0.36
N GLY A 13 -20.01 -1.64 0.94
CA GLY A 13 -20.05 -0.60 1.96
C GLY A 13 -18.74 0.18 2.11
N PHE A 14 -17.61 -0.41 1.72
CA PHE A 14 -16.32 0.30 1.71
C PHE A 14 -16.18 1.30 0.55
N PHE A 15 -17.01 1.18 -0.49
CA PHE A 15 -16.91 1.97 -1.72
C PHE A 15 -18.03 3.01 -1.86
N VAL A 16 -18.91 3.15 -0.87
CA VAL A 16 -19.90 4.23 -0.86
C VAL A 16 -19.22 5.59 -0.85
N LEU A 17 -19.77 6.56 -1.59
CA LEU A 17 -19.16 7.87 -1.81
C LEU A 17 -18.75 8.58 -0.52
N SER A 18 -19.60 8.55 0.51
CA SER A 18 -19.30 9.14 1.81
C SER A 18 -18.05 8.55 2.45
N LYS A 19 -17.90 7.22 2.43
CA LYS A 19 -16.76 6.53 3.00
C LYS A 19 -15.49 6.80 2.21
N VAL A 20 -15.57 6.78 0.88
CA VAL A 20 -14.40 7.09 0.05
C VAL A 20 -13.97 8.55 0.22
N MET A 21 -14.90 9.49 0.32
CA MET A 21 -14.56 10.89 0.59
C MET A 21 -13.89 11.07 1.96
N GLU A 22 -14.34 10.34 2.98
CA GLU A 22 -13.73 10.29 4.31
C GLU A 22 -12.29 9.75 4.24
N VAL A 23 -12.09 8.54 3.72
CA VAL A 23 -10.77 7.86 3.73
C VAL A 23 -9.78 8.49 2.76
N THR A 24 -10.25 9.22 1.74
CA THR A 24 -9.37 9.95 0.81
C THR A 24 -9.12 11.40 1.22
N CYS A 25 -9.57 11.83 2.40
CA CYS A 25 -9.31 13.17 2.93
C CYS A 25 -7.81 13.39 3.20
N ASP A 26 -7.16 12.37 3.75
CA ASP A 26 -5.72 12.35 4.00
C ASP A 26 -5.08 11.10 3.39
N GLU A 27 -3.77 11.20 3.17
CA GLU A 27 -3.03 10.18 2.45
C GLU A 27 -2.74 8.94 3.30
N GLU A 28 -2.68 9.09 4.63
CA GLU A 28 -2.36 8.02 5.57
C GLU A 28 -3.58 7.13 5.82
N ALA A 29 -4.75 7.72 6.07
CA ALA A 29 -6.02 7.02 6.12
C ALA A 29 -6.34 6.35 4.78
N CYS A 30 -6.06 7.03 3.66
CA CYS A 30 -6.27 6.44 2.33
C CYS A 30 -5.39 5.21 2.15
N ALA A 31 -4.14 5.28 2.57
CA ALA A 31 -3.21 4.16 2.51
C ALA A 31 -3.63 2.99 3.41
N LEU A 32 -4.12 3.25 4.61
CA LEU A 32 -4.68 2.23 5.51
C LEU A 32 -5.90 1.55 4.90
N TRP A 33 -6.86 2.35 4.44
CA TRP A 33 -8.05 1.82 3.77
C TRP A 33 -7.68 1.00 2.54
N CYS A 34 -6.73 1.46 1.72
CA CYS A 34 -6.23 0.69 0.58
C CYS A 34 -5.59 -0.63 0.98
N MET A 35 -4.92 -0.71 2.13
CA MET A 35 -4.47 -2.00 2.66
C MET A 35 -5.67 -2.88 3.02
N ASP A 36 -6.65 -2.33 3.73
CA ASP A 36 -7.84 -3.05 4.21
C ASP A 36 -8.65 -3.69 3.08
N VAL A 37 -8.89 -2.94 1.99
CA VAL A 37 -9.59 -3.42 0.78
C VAL A 37 -8.68 -4.19 -0.21
N GLY A 38 -7.40 -4.37 0.14
CA GLY A 38 -6.44 -5.16 -0.64
C GLY A 38 -5.83 -4.44 -1.86
N LEU A 39 -6.11 -3.15 -2.08
CA LEU A 39 -5.50 -2.33 -3.13
C LEU A 39 -3.98 -2.18 -2.96
N ILE A 40 -3.50 -2.25 -1.71
CA ILE A 40 -2.09 -2.29 -1.32
C ILE A 40 -1.87 -3.54 -0.47
N ASP A 41 -0.70 -4.16 -0.59
CA ASP A 41 -0.28 -5.27 0.28
C ASP A 41 -0.51 -4.94 1.77
N LYS A 42 -1.28 -5.75 2.51
CA LYS A 42 -1.36 -5.65 3.99
C LYS A 42 -0.04 -6.02 4.67
N GLN A 43 0.70 -6.95 4.05
CA GLN A 43 1.97 -7.44 4.56
C GLN A 43 2.94 -7.65 3.40
N LYS A 44 4.20 -7.28 3.61
CA LYS A 44 5.26 -7.46 2.62
C LYS A 44 6.48 -8.11 3.27
N ARG A 45 7.17 -8.99 2.54
CA ARG A 45 8.45 -9.57 2.97
C ARG A 45 9.61 -8.82 2.33
N CYS A 46 10.67 -8.62 3.09
CA CYS A 46 11.89 -8.04 2.54
C CYS A 46 12.57 -9.03 1.59
N PRO A 47 12.90 -8.65 0.35
CA PRO A 47 13.51 -9.59 -0.59
C PRO A 47 14.96 -9.93 -0.20
N SER A 48 15.66 -9.09 0.55
CA SER A 48 17.03 -9.38 1.03
C SER A 48 17.12 -10.30 2.25
N CYS A 49 16.11 -10.39 3.12
CA CYS A 49 16.19 -11.24 4.32
C CYS A 49 14.94 -12.08 4.63
N GLY A 50 13.89 -12.02 3.81
CA GLY A 50 12.66 -12.79 3.98
C GLY A 50 11.75 -12.38 5.16
N SER A 51 12.21 -11.48 6.04
CA SER A 51 11.47 -11.00 7.20
C SER A 51 10.31 -10.08 6.82
N LEU A 52 9.26 -10.05 7.64
CA LEU A 52 8.16 -9.12 7.48
C LEU A 52 8.64 -7.66 7.57
N MET A 53 8.13 -6.82 6.67
CA MET A 53 8.39 -5.39 6.63
C MET A 53 7.33 -4.65 7.44
N LYS A 54 7.71 -3.50 7.99
CA LYS A 54 6.80 -2.55 8.64
C LYS A 54 6.44 -1.44 7.65
N PRO A 55 5.16 -1.12 7.46
CA PRO A 55 4.77 0.03 6.66
C PRO A 55 5.16 1.31 7.41
N SER A 56 5.60 2.31 6.67
CA SER A 56 5.80 3.68 7.14
C SER A 56 4.89 4.56 6.31
N LEU A 57 3.64 4.74 6.77
CA LEU A 57 2.58 5.43 6.04
C LEU A 57 2.98 6.88 5.74
N ALA A 58 3.46 7.60 6.75
CA ALA A 58 4.00 8.96 6.61
C ALA A 58 5.10 9.10 5.53
N ARG A 59 5.93 8.07 5.32
CA ARG A 59 6.99 8.09 4.29
C ARG A 59 6.63 7.30 3.03
N LYS A 60 5.43 6.72 2.98
CA LYS A 60 4.93 5.83 1.92
C LYS A 60 5.89 4.72 1.51
N ARG A 61 6.52 4.08 2.50
CA ARG A 61 7.56 3.07 2.25
C ARG A 61 7.39 1.86 3.13
N TRP A 62 7.67 0.69 2.56
CA TRP A 62 7.94 -0.51 3.33
C TRP A 62 9.36 -0.46 3.87
N ARG A 63 9.52 -0.72 5.16
CA ARG A 63 10.84 -0.82 5.80
C ARG A 63 11.04 -2.20 6.36
N CYS A 64 12.21 -2.78 6.13
CA CYS A 64 12.54 -4.01 6.82
C CYS A 64 12.52 -3.81 8.35
N SER A 65 11.93 -4.77 9.05
CA SER A 65 11.91 -4.87 10.52
C SER A 65 13.30 -5.14 11.11
N ARG A 66 14.22 -5.72 10.34
CA ARG A 66 15.60 -6.00 10.76
C ARG A 66 16.30 -4.70 11.19
N ARG A 67 16.91 -4.74 12.38
CA ARG A 67 17.72 -3.62 12.92
C ARG A 67 19.17 -3.70 12.45
N THR A 68 19.70 -4.92 12.30
CA THR A 68 21.02 -5.16 11.75
C THR A 68 21.08 -4.81 10.27
N LYS A 69 22.19 -4.18 9.86
CA LYS A 69 22.43 -3.80 8.48
C LYS A 69 22.60 -5.05 7.61
N TYR A 70 22.20 -4.94 6.36
CA TYR A 70 22.49 -5.96 5.34
C TYR A 70 23.98 -5.92 5.01
N ALA A 71 24.49 -6.88 4.23
CA ALA A 71 25.90 -6.92 3.84
C ALA A 71 26.36 -5.62 3.14
N ASP A 72 25.43 -4.93 2.45
CA ASP A 72 25.63 -3.62 1.82
C ASP A 72 25.43 -2.42 2.76
N GLY A 73 25.16 -2.66 4.05
CA GLY A 73 24.93 -1.63 5.05
C GLY A 73 23.53 -1.01 5.06
N LYS A 74 22.66 -1.26 4.08
CA LYS A 74 21.46 -0.45 3.82
C LYS A 74 20.16 -1.22 3.98
N LYS A 75 19.20 -0.64 4.70
CA LYS A 75 17.84 -1.18 4.68
C LYS A 75 17.24 -0.99 3.30
N GLN A 76 16.91 -2.09 2.63
CA GLN A 76 16.18 -2.01 1.38
C GLN A 76 14.76 -1.51 1.67
N SER A 77 14.48 -0.26 1.29
CA SER A 77 13.13 0.30 1.31
C SER A 77 12.54 0.21 -0.07
N THR A 78 11.33 -0.35 -0.18
CA THR A 78 10.54 -0.35 -1.40
C THR A 78 9.34 0.60 -1.23
N GLY A 79 8.82 1.13 -2.33
CA GLY A 79 7.64 2.01 -2.31
C GLY A 79 6.39 1.27 -1.82
N MET A 80 5.47 1.96 -1.17
CA MET A 80 4.24 1.33 -0.65
C MET A 80 3.40 0.64 -1.72
N LEU A 81 3.37 1.21 -2.92
CA LEU A 81 2.58 0.75 -4.06
C LEU A 81 3.30 -0.34 -4.88
N THR A 82 4.48 -0.79 -4.45
CA THR A 82 5.14 -1.91 -5.14
C THR A 82 4.22 -3.13 -5.08
N CYS A 83 3.92 -3.72 -6.24
CA CYS A 83 2.90 -4.77 -6.37
C CYS A 83 1.46 -4.29 -6.10
N SER A 84 1.11 -3.08 -6.52
CA SER A 84 -0.26 -2.55 -6.54
C SER A 84 -0.63 -2.08 -7.94
N PHE A 85 -1.93 -1.98 -8.24
CA PHE A 85 -2.44 -1.32 -9.45
C PHE A 85 -1.94 0.13 -9.59
N PHE A 86 -1.75 0.83 -8.46
CA PHE A 86 -1.25 2.20 -8.46
C PHE A 86 0.27 2.30 -8.56
N ASN A 87 0.99 1.20 -8.79
CA ASN A 87 2.44 1.26 -8.95
C ASN A 87 2.79 2.19 -10.13
N ASP A 88 3.80 3.03 -9.95
CA ASP A 88 4.26 4.04 -10.92
C ASP A 88 3.24 5.13 -11.30
N ALA A 89 2.05 5.15 -10.68
CA ALA A 89 1.10 6.23 -10.86
C ALA A 89 1.75 7.55 -10.40
N LYS A 90 1.70 8.57 -11.28
CA LYS A 90 2.17 9.93 -10.95
C LYS A 90 1.21 10.68 -10.03
N LEU A 91 0.02 10.11 -9.79
CA LEU A 91 -0.99 10.66 -8.91
C LEU A 91 -0.69 10.29 -7.45
N LYS A 92 -1.11 11.16 -6.54
CA LYS A 92 -1.19 10.80 -5.12
C LYS A 92 -2.25 9.71 -4.95
N LEU A 93 -2.06 8.83 -3.97
CA LEU A 93 -2.91 7.66 -3.77
C LEU A 93 -4.37 8.06 -3.57
N HIS A 94 -4.63 9.07 -2.73
CA HIS A 94 -6.00 9.56 -2.50
C HIS A 94 -6.68 10.05 -3.77
N ARG A 95 -5.95 10.65 -4.72
CA ARG A 95 -6.52 11.11 -5.99
C ARG A 95 -6.81 9.93 -6.90
N ALA A 96 -5.90 8.97 -6.95
CA ALA A 96 -6.06 7.76 -7.74
C ALA A 96 -7.28 6.94 -7.25
N VAL A 97 -7.46 6.81 -5.93
CA VAL A 97 -8.62 6.14 -5.33
C VAL A 97 -9.92 6.88 -5.65
N ARG A 98 -9.96 8.22 -5.58
CA ARG A 98 -11.17 8.98 -5.95
C ARG A 98 -11.59 8.76 -7.41
N LEU A 99 -10.63 8.55 -8.31
CA LEU A 99 -10.93 8.26 -9.72
C LEU A 99 -11.54 6.88 -9.95
N LEU A 100 -11.40 5.94 -9.00
CA LEU A 100 -12.07 4.64 -9.11
C LEU A 100 -13.58 4.73 -8.88
N LEU A 101 -14.08 5.83 -8.33
CA LEU A 101 -15.51 6.08 -8.13
C LEU A 101 -16.17 6.89 -9.26
N ALA A 102 -15.39 7.41 -10.21
CA ALA A 102 -15.88 8.31 -11.25
C ALA A 102 -16.42 7.57 -12.48
#